data_AF-A0AAP0B1B1-F1
#
_entry.id   AF-A0AAP0B1B1-F1
#
_cell.length_a   1.000
_cell.length_b   1.000
_cell.length_c   1.000
_cell.angle_alpha   90.00
_cell.angle_beta   90.00
_cell.angle_gamma   90.00
#
_symmetry.space_group_name_H-M   'P 1'
#
loop_
_entity.id
_entity.type
_entity.pdbx_description
1 polymer ?
#
loop_
_entity_poly.entity_id
_entity_poly.type
_entity_poly.pdbx_seq_one_letter_code
_entity_poly.pdbx_strand_id
1 'polypeptide(L)'
;MAERADAFIYDLRQQLDVVRAEADAKTIAEEQNCAILEQKYAALHSEFSRLQHENTQLSASTKKCISELADVQSEKHQLHIKSIGRDSEVEKLSLEAAELHKSLRQLMQLVDQKDAEISERNVTIQGYVEKIVHLSGNKSSKDSKFHEIDAELTRCQATCSRLTQEKELLEKQNVWLDEELTTKASNLFELRRRQMEVEADMSAKISDFERQVKEHSIALNHSKERVKEVEIRVKSLEEDLCSSKDIAAANEEHFTAELSTVNKLVELYKASSDEWSKKAGELEGVIKALETHLAQVEDNYKEKLEKETSLRTELQKEVTDLKIKLDKCEAELESTRKANESSLLPWSMWPIDSHEKDLMISESGSDFSQMLVPRIAAGVSGTALAASLLRDGWSLTKMYEKYQEASDALLHEKWGRKHAEAVLERVLHEIEEKAEMILEERG
;
A
#
# COMPACT_ATOMS: atom_id res chain seq x y z
N MET A 1 -30.89 207.72 -166.05
CA MET A 1 -31.93 207.45 -165.03
C MET A 1 -32.11 205.96 -164.78
N ALA A 2 -32.45 205.15 -165.80
CA ALA A 2 -32.72 203.71 -165.64
C ALA A 2 -31.62 202.92 -164.88
N GLU A 3 -30.36 202.98 -165.34
CA GLU A 3 -29.23 202.18 -164.83
C GLU A 3 -29.01 202.26 -163.31
N ARG A 4 -29.40 203.38 -162.69
CA ARG A 4 -29.24 203.61 -161.24
C ARG A 4 -30.26 202.84 -160.39
N ALA A 5 -31.38 202.42 -160.99
CA ALA A 5 -32.37 201.54 -160.35
C ALA A 5 -31.93 200.07 -160.45
N ASP A 6 -31.47 199.62 -161.61
CA ASP A 6 -31.08 198.22 -161.83
C ASP A 6 -29.88 197.81 -160.95
N ALA A 7 -28.90 198.70 -160.78
CA ALA A 7 -27.78 198.47 -159.86
C ALA A 7 -28.24 198.31 -158.39
N PHE A 8 -29.24 199.10 -157.95
CA PHE A 8 -29.79 199.02 -156.60
C PHE A 8 -30.67 197.78 -156.41
N ILE A 9 -31.39 197.34 -157.45
CA ILE A 9 -32.14 196.08 -157.47
C ILE A 9 -31.19 194.88 -157.42
N TYR A 10 -30.04 194.94 -158.10
CA TYR A 10 -29.02 193.90 -158.04
C TYR A 10 -28.39 193.80 -156.64
N ASP A 11 -27.99 194.93 -156.05
CA ASP A 11 -27.41 194.96 -154.70
C ASP A 11 -28.43 194.48 -153.64
N LEU A 12 -29.69 194.89 -153.72
CA LEU A 12 -30.77 194.37 -152.86
C LEU A 12 -30.96 192.86 -153.00
N ARG A 13 -30.85 192.29 -154.21
CA ARG A 13 -30.92 190.83 -154.41
C ARG A 13 -29.72 190.14 -153.78
N GLN A 14 -28.51 190.67 -153.98
CA GLN A 14 -27.29 190.11 -153.40
C GLN A 14 -27.32 190.17 -151.86
N GLN A 15 -27.78 191.28 -151.26
CA GLN A 15 -28.01 191.37 -149.82
C GLN A 15 -29.06 190.37 -149.33
N LEU A 16 -30.17 190.19 -150.06
CA LEU A 16 -31.23 189.26 -149.69
C LEU A 16 -30.76 187.79 -149.78
N ASP A 17 -29.96 187.43 -150.79
CA ASP A 17 -29.38 186.10 -150.93
C ASP A 17 -28.27 185.83 -149.90
N VAL A 18 -27.51 186.85 -149.48
CA VAL A 18 -26.60 186.74 -148.32
C VAL A 18 -27.38 186.55 -147.01
N VAL A 19 -28.48 187.30 -146.79
CA VAL A 19 -29.32 187.14 -145.59
C VAL A 19 -30.02 185.78 -145.56
N ARG A 20 -30.41 185.23 -146.72
CA ARG A 20 -30.84 183.82 -146.83
C ARG A 20 -29.73 182.87 -146.43
N ALA A 21 -28.55 182.96 -147.06
CA ALA A 21 -27.42 182.07 -146.75
C ALA A 21 -27.00 182.14 -145.28
N GLU A 22 -27.07 183.31 -144.64
CA GLU A 22 -26.88 183.48 -143.20
C GLU A 22 -27.99 182.85 -142.36
N ALA A 23 -29.25 182.94 -142.78
CA ALA A 23 -30.38 182.32 -142.10
C ALA A 23 -30.31 180.80 -142.21
N ASP A 24 -30.11 180.27 -143.42
CA ASP A 24 -29.94 178.85 -143.70
C ASP A 24 -28.73 178.29 -142.92
N ALA A 25 -27.60 179.00 -142.88
CA ALA A 25 -26.44 178.61 -142.08
C ALA A 25 -26.70 178.63 -140.56
N LYS A 26 -27.51 179.56 -140.05
CA LYS A 26 -27.94 179.59 -138.64
C LYS A 26 -28.88 178.43 -138.34
N THR A 27 -29.86 178.15 -139.19
CA THR A 27 -30.75 176.99 -139.06
C THR A 27 -29.98 175.68 -139.10
N ILE A 28 -29.02 175.50 -140.03
CA ILE A 28 -28.14 174.32 -140.07
C ILE A 28 -27.28 174.21 -138.79
N ALA A 29 -26.76 175.31 -138.26
CA ALA A 29 -25.99 175.30 -137.02
C ALA A 29 -26.86 174.99 -135.78
N GLU A 30 -28.10 175.47 -135.75
CA GLU A 30 -29.10 175.16 -134.72
C GLU A 30 -29.54 173.69 -134.80
N GLU A 31 -29.83 173.16 -135.99
CA GLU A 31 -30.13 171.74 -136.24
C GLU A 31 -28.96 170.83 -135.82
N GLN A 32 -27.72 171.18 -136.19
CA GLN A 32 -26.53 170.44 -135.76
C GLN A 32 -26.33 170.48 -134.24
N ASN A 33 -26.56 171.63 -133.60
CA ASN A 33 -26.46 171.74 -132.15
C ASN A 33 -27.57 170.94 -131.43
N CYS A 34 -28.80 170.95 -131.96
CA CYS A 34 -29.89 170.10 -131.51
C CYS A 34 -29.54 168.62 -131.64
N ALA A 35 -29.04 168.16 -132.79
CA ALA A 35 -28.62 166.77 -132.99
C ALA A 35 -27.47 166.35 -132.03
N ILE A 36 -26.51 167.25 -131.78
CA ILE A 36 -25.43 167.02 -130.80
C ILE A 36 -25.97 166.96 -129.36
N LEU A 37 -26.97 167.78 -129.02
CA LEU A 37 -27.64 167.74 -127.72
C LEU A 37 -28.47 166.46 -127.56
N GLU A 38 -29.26 166.07 -128.57
CA GLU A 38 -30.00 164.81 -128.59
C GLU A 38 -29.08 163.60 -128.46
N GLN A 39 -27.95 163.58 -129.16
CA GLN A 39 -26.93 162.53 -129.01
C GLN A 39 -26.37 162.47 -127.58
N LYS A 40 -26.08 163.62 -126.96
CA LYS A 40 -25.62 163.70 -125.56
C LYS A 40 -26.70 163.26 -124.57
N TYR A 41 -27.95 163.65 -124.77
CA TYR A 41 -29.08 163.21 -123.94
C TYR A 41 -29.34 161.71 -124.08
N ALA A 42 -29.28 161.16 -125.29
CA ALA A 42 -29.41 159.72 -125.53
C ALA A 42 -28.26 158.92 -124.88
N ALA A 43 -27.01 159.39 -125.01
CA ALA A 43 -25.86 158.79 -124.35
C ALA A 43 -26.00 158.83 -122.82
N LEU A 44 -26.26 160.01 -122.24
CA LEU A 44 -26.44 160.18 -120.79
C LEU A 44 -27.65 159.40 -120.25
N HIS A 45 -28.73 159.29 -121.01
CA HIS A 45 -29.87 158.44 -120.65
C HIS A 45 -29.49 156.96 -120.65
N SER A 46 -28.72 156.49 -121.65
CA SER A 46 -28.24 155.10 -121.67
C SER A 46 -27.29 154.78 -120.51
N GLU A 47 -26.41 155.70 -120.12
CA GLU A 47 -25.58 155.56 -118.92
C GLU A 47 -26.40 155.58 -117.64
N PHE A 48 -27.40 156.46 -117.53
CA PHE A 48 -28.31 156.49 -116.40
C PHE A 48 -29.10 155.19 -116.27
N SER A 49 -29.64 154.66 -117.36
CA SER A 49 -30.33 153.36 -117.37
C SER A 49 -29.40 152.21 -116.99
N ARG A 50 -28.14 152.22 -117.44
CA ARG A 50 -27.11 151.24 -117.03
C ARG A 50 -26.84 151.34 -115.53
N LEU A 51 -26.55 152.52 -115.01
CA LEU A 51 -26.28 152.75 -113.58
C LEU A 51 -27.51 152.44 -112.70
N GLN A 52 -28.71 152.71 -113.18
CA GLN A 52 -29.96 152.33 -112.51
C GLN A 52 -30.11 150.81 -112.47
N HIS A 53 -29.83 150.10 -113.57
CA HIS A 53 -29.84 148.64 -113.60
C HIS A 53 -28.79 148.05 -112.64
N GLU A 54 -27.54 148.51 -112.72
CA GLU A 54 -26.45 148.10 -111.82
C GLU A 54 -26.81 148.34 -110.34
N ASN A 55 -27.40 149.50 -110.00
CA ASN A 55 -27.85 149.79 -108.63
C ASN A 55 -29.01 148.86 -108.20
N THR A 56 -29.98 148.55 -109.07
CA THR A 56 -31.02 147.56 -108.74
C THR A 56 -30.46 146.15 -108.55
N GLN A 57 -29.46 145.75 -109.34
CA GLN A 57 -28.77 144.47 -109.24
C GLN A 57 -27.94 144.38 -107.94
N LEU A 58 -27.20 145.43 -107.59
CA LEU A 58 -26.45 145.54 -106.33
C LEU A 58 -27.39 145.60 -105.11
N SER A 59 -28.54 146.27 -105.21
CA SER A 59 -29.57 146.25 -104.16
C SER A 59 -30.15 144.84 -103.96
N ALA A 60 -30.41 144.12 -105.05
CA ALA A 60 -30.92 142.74 -105.00
C ALA A 60 -29.88 141.76 -104.43
N SER A 61 -28.61 141.85 -104.85
CA SER A 61 -27.54 141.00 -104.29
C SER A 61 -27.28 141.33 -102.82
N THR A 62 -27.27 142.60 -102.43
CA THR A 62 -27.09 143.01 -101.02
C THR A 62 -28.22 142.45 -100.14
N LYS A 63 -29.48 142.52 -100.60
CA LYS A 63 -30.62 141.91 -99.90
C LYS A 63 -30.47 140.39 -99.78
N LYS A 64 -30.03 139.71 -100.84
CA LYS A 64 -29.76 138.26 -100.83
C LYS A 64 -28.67 137.89 -99.81
N CYS A 65 -27.55 138.60 -99.80
CA CYS A 65 -26.47 138.39 -98.83
C CYS A 65 -26.93 138.66 -97.38
N ILE A 66 -27.85 139.61 -97.15
CA ILE A 66 -28.43 139.89 -95.83
C ILE A 66 -29.34 138.74 -95.38
N SER A 67 -30.18 138.18 -96.25
CA SER A 67 -30.96 136.97 -95.91
C SER A 67 -30.06 135.77 -95.63
N GLU A 68 -29.06 135.51 -96.48
CA GLU A 68 -28.12 134.40 -96.30
C GLU A 68 -27.32 134.52 -94.99
N LEU A 69 -26.93 135.73 -94.60
CA LEU A 69 -26.28 135.99 -93.32
C LEU A 69 -27.23 135.78 -92.13
N ALA A 70 -28.51 136.16 -92.25
CA ALA A 70 -29.52 135.94 -91.21
C ALA A 70 -29.83 134.44 -91.04
N ASP A 71 -29.95 133.70 -92.15
CA ASP A 71 -30.18 132.26 -92.16
C ASP A 71 -29.00 131.54 -91.47
N VAL A 72 -27.75 131.80 -91.92
CA VAL A 72 -26.53 131.24 -91.31
C VAL A 72 -26.37 131.65 -89.83
N GLN A 73 -26.77 132.86 -89.45
CA GLN A 73 -26.79 133.26 -88.04
C GLN A 73 -27.83 132.45 -87.24
N SER A 74 -29.01 132.18 -87.81
CA SER A 74 -30.04 131.35 -87.15
C SER A 74 -29.58 129.88 -87.01
N GLU A 75 -28.93 129.32 -88.03
CA GLU A 75 -28.34 127.99 -87.99
C GLU A 75 -27.24 127.89 -86.93
N LYS A 76 -26.34 128.89 -86.87
CA LYS A 76 -25.30 128.99 -85.84
C LYS A 76 -25.89 128.99 -84.43
N HIS A 77 -26.94 129.76 -84.18
CA HIS A 77 -27.62 129.78 -82.87
C HIS A 77 -28.28 128.43 -82.57
N GLN A 78 -28.93 127.81 -83.56
CA GLN A 78 -29.54 126.48 -83.39
C GLN A 78 -28.50 125.38 -83.11
N LEU A 79 -27.35 125.42 -83.79
CA LEU A 79 -26.23 124.50 -83.57
C LEU A 79 -25.59 124.71 -82.19
N HIS A 80 -25.46 125.96 -81.73
CA HIS A 80 -24.96 126.24 -80.38
C HIS A 80 -25.88 125.69 -79.28
N ILE A 81 -27.20 125.85 -79.42
CA ILE A 81 -28.20 125.26 -78.51
C ILE A 81 -28.12 123.72 -78.55
N LYS A 82 -27.96 123.11 -79.74
CA LYS A 82 -27.75 121.67 -79.89
C LYS A 82 -26.46 121.19 -79.21
N SER A 83 -25.38 121.97 -79.25
CA SER A 83 -24.13 121.69 -78.51
C SER A 83 -24.40 121.65 -77.01
N ILE A 84 -24.93 122.74 -76.43
CA ILE A 84 -25.22 122.82 -74.99
C ILE A 84 -26.13 121.67 -74.53
N GLY A 85 -27.10 121.27 -75.35
CA GLY A 85 -27.93 120.09 -75.10
C GLY A 85 -27.11 118.80 -74.99
N ARG A 86 -26.21 118.54 -75.96
CA ARG A 86 -25.28 117.38 -75.95
C ARG A 86 -24.28 117.45 -74.80
N ASP A 87 -23.72 118.62 -74.51
CA ASP A 87 -22.78 118.85 -73.41
C ASP A 87 -23.44 118.46 -72.07
N SER A 88 -24.68 118.91 -71.83
CA SER A 88 -25.47 118.54 -70.65
C SER A 88 -25.90 117.06 -70.57
N GLU A 89 -25.79 116.32 -71.68
CA GLU A 89 -26.08 114.89 -71.76
C GLU A 89 -24.82 114.06 -71.49
N VAL A 90 -23.67 114.52 -72.01
CA VAL A 90 -22.34 113.99 -71.68
C VAL A 90 -22.04 114.15 -70.19
N GLU A 91 -22.37 115.29 -69.57
CA GLU A 91 -22.22 115.48 -68.12
C GLU A 91 -23.04 114.47 -67.31
N LYS A 92 -24.32 114.24 -67.69
CA LYS A 92 -25.18 113.25 -67.01
C LYS A 92 -24.63 111.83 -67.13
N LEU A 93 -24.24 111.42 -68.35
CA LEU A 93 -23.63 110.11 -68.59
C LEU A 93 -22.29 109.94 -67.86
N SER A 94 -21.51 111.02 -67.72
CA SER A 94 -20.26 111.00 -66.94
C SER A 94 -20.50 110.87 -65.44
N LEU A 95 -21.58 111.42 -64.90
CA LEU A 95 -21.98 111.24 -63.51
C LEU A 95 -22.50 109.81 -63.26
N GLU A 96 -23.37 109.30 -64.13
CA GLU A 96 -23.88 107.92 -64.07
C GLU A 96 -22.72 106.91 -64.15
N ALA A 97 -21.78 107.09 -65.07
CA ALA A 97 -20.58 106.26 -65.17
C ALA A 97 -19.70 106.32 -63.90
N ALA A 98 -19.60 107.49 -63.24
CA ALA A 98 -18.86 107.62 -61.98
C ALA A 98 -19.56 106.91 -60.81
N GLU A 99 -20.90 106.96 -60.75
CA GLU A 99 -21.69 106.22 -59.76
C GLU A 99 -21.67 104.71 -59.98
N LEU A 100 -21.73 104.26 -61.25
CA LEU A 100 -21.53 102.85 -61.62
C LEU A 100 -20.11 102.37 -61.28
N HIS A 101 -19.06 103.16 -61.55
CA HIS A 101 -17.70 102.82 -61.12
C HIS A 101 -17.53 102.79 -59.60
N LYS A 102 -18.27 103.61 -58.85
CA LYS A 102 -18.29 103.59 -57.38
C LYS A 102 -18.97 102.32 -56.84
N SER A 103 -20.14 101.98 -57.36
CA SER A 103 -20.87 100.76 -56.94
C SER A 103 -20.13 99.48 -57.35
N LEU A 104 -19.55 99.42 -58.55
CA LEU A 104 -18.69 98.31 -58.98
C LEU A 104 -17.51 98.09 -58.04
N ARG A 105 -16.84 99.17 -57.61
CA ARG A 105 -15.74 99.08 -56.63
C ARG A 105 -16.20 98.58 -55.26
N GLN A 106 -17.39 98.99 -54.81
CA GLN A 106 -17.98 98.52 -53.56
C GLN A 106 -18.37 97.03 -53.63
N LEU A 107 -18.92 96.58 -54.77
CA LEU A 107 -19.23 95.17 -55.01
C LEU A 107 -17.96 94.31 -55.06
N MET A 108 -16.89 94.78 -55.70
CA MET A 108 -15.62 94.05 -55.74
C MET A 108 -15.00 93.92 -54.35
N GLN A 109 -15.01 95.00 -53.54
CA GLN A 109 -14.58 94.95 -52.13
C GLN A 109 -15.43 93.99 -51.28
N LEU A 110 -16.72 93.82 -51.58
CA LEU A 110 -17.58 92.86 -50.90
C LEU A 110 -17.23 91.40 -51.31
N VAL A 111 -16.87 91.18 -52.58
CA VAL A 111 -16.39 89.87 -53.07
C VAL A 111 -15.05 89.54 -52.41
N ASP A 112 -14.07 90.45 -52.40
CA ASP A 112 -12.77 90.26 -51.75
C ASP A 112 -12.92 89.86 -50.26
N GLN A 113 -13.86 90.51 -49.54
CA GLN A 113 -14.19 90.16 -48.15
C GLN A 113 -14.82 88.78 -48.01
N LYS A 114 -15.71 88.39 -48.94
CA LYS A 114 -16.41 87.10 -48.90
C LYS A 114 -15.49 85.95 -49.29
N ASP A 115 -14.58 86.14 -50.23
CA ASP A 115 -13.55 85.16 -50.57
C ASP A 115 -12.54 84.99 -49.42
N ALA A 116 -12.20 86.07 -48.71
CA ALA A 116 -11.43 85.99 -47.47
C ALA A 116 -12.16 85.18 -46.37
N GLU A 117 -13.44 85.47 -46.09
CA GLU A 117 -14.27 84.69 -45.16
C GLU A 117 -14.36 83.21 -45.57
N ILE A 118 -14.55 82.91 -46.86
CA ILE A 118 -14.58 81.54 -47.38
C ILE A 118 -13.22 80.85 -47.17
N SER A 119 -12.11 81.54 -47.40
CA SER A 119 -10.76 80.99 -47.19
C SER A 119 -10.51 80.63 -45.71
N GLU A 120 -10.90 81.49 -44.77
CA GLU A 120 -10.80 81.23 -43.33
C GLU A 120 -11.66 80.01 -42.94
N ARG A 121 -12.92 79.98 -43.39
CA ARG A 121 -13.83 78.85 -43.16
C ARG A 121 -13.24 77.54 -43.70
N ASN A 122 -12.69 77.55 -44.90
CA ASN A 122 -12.06 76.37 -45.50
C ASN A 122 -10.86 75.87 -44.68
N VAL A 123 -10.01 76.77 -44.15
CA VAL A 123 -8.91 76.39 -43.23
C VAL A 123 -9.45 75.76 -41.94
N THR A 124 -10.51 76.32 -41.33
CA THR A 124 -11.12 75.70 -40.13
C THR A 124 -11.73 74.33 -40.43
N ILE A 125 -12.39 74.17 -41.58
CA ILE A 125 -12.96 72.90 -42.04
C ILE A 125 -11.85 71.86 -42.26
N GLN A 126 -10.74 72.24 -42.91
CA GLN A 126 -9.58 71.36 -43.10
C GLN A 126 -9.02 70.89 -41.74
N GLY A 127 -8.84 71.79 -40.77
CA GLY A 127 -8.40 71.42 -39.43
C GLY A 127 -9.35 70.45 -38.69
N TYR A 128 -10.66 70.55 -38.91
CA TYR A 128 -11.62 69.56 -38.40
C TYR A 128 -11.49 68.22 -39.13
N VAL A 129 -11.30 68.21 -40.46
CA VAL A 129 -11.11 66.97 -41.25
C VAL A 129 -9.83 66.26 -40.84
N GLU A 130 -8.71 66.97 -40.71
CA GLU A 130 -7.43 66.43 -40.23
C GLU A 130 -7.56 65.82 -38.82
N LYS A 131 -8.27 66.51 -37.92
CA LYS A 131 -8.58 65.99 -36.57
C LYS A 131 -9.43 64.73 -36.62
N ILE A 132 -10.42 64.64 -37.52
CA ILE A 132 -11.25 63.44 -37.70
C ILE A 132 -10.41 62.28 -38.25
N VAL A 133 -9.57 62.52 -39.25
CA VAL A 133 -8.65 61.49 -39.82
C VAL A 133 -7.68 60.99 -38.75
N HIS A 134 -7.05 61.89 -37.99
CA HIS A 134 -6.14 61.52 -36.89
C HIS A 134 -6.85 60.71 -35.79
N LEU A 135 -8.07 61.10 -35.38
CA LEU A 135 -8.85 60.34 -34.40
C LEU A 135 -9.31 58.98 -34.94
N SER A 136 -9.65 58.89 -36.24
CA SER A 136 -10.03 57.64 -36.90
C SER A 136 -8.86 56.66 -37.00
N GLY A 137 -7.67 57.14 -37.42
CA GLY A 137 -6.44 56.34 -37.45
C GLY A 137 -6.01 55.86 -36.06
N ASN A 138 -6.07 56.72 -35.04
CA ASN A 138 -5.83 56.35 -33.65
C ASN A 138 -6.85 55.34 -33.11
N LYS A 139 -8.12 55.42 -33.53
CA LYS A 139 -9.13 54.40 -33.21
C LYS A 139 -8.75 53.07 -33.85
N SER A 140 -8.49 53.04 -35.17
CA SER A 140 -8.10 51.83 -35.89
C SER A 140 -6.83 51.15 -35.32
N SER A 141 -5.86 51.95 -34.84
CA SER A 141 -4.65 51.42 -34.18
C SER A 141 -4.91 50.89 -32.76
N LYS A 142 -5.95 51.37 -32.07
CA LYS A 142 -6.41 50.80 -30.79
C LYS A 142 -7.26 49.55 -31.02
N ASP A 143 -8.17 49.58 -31.99
CA ASP A 143 -9.03 48.46 -32.35
C ASP A 143 -8.19 47.24 -32.80
N SER A 144 -7.13 47.45 -33.60
CA SER A 144 -6.20 46.36 -33.98
C SER A 144 -5.44 45.77 -32.80
N LYS A 145 -4.92 46.60 -31.88
CA LYS A 145 -4.28 46.12 -30.64
C LYS A 145 -5.26 45.42 -29.70
N PHE A 146 -6.52 45.84 -29.67
CA PHE A 146 -7.56 45.17 -28.91
C PHE A 146 -7.82 43.76 -29.46
N HIS A 147 -7.92 43.61 -30.79
CA HIS A 147 -8.03 42.29 -31.42
C HIS A 147 -6.79 41.40 -31.23
N GLU A 148 -5.59 42.00 -31.18
CA GLU A 148 -4.35 41.27 -30.87
C GLU A 148 -4.36 40.72 -29.43
N ILE A 149 -4.74 41.56 -28.45
CA ILE A 149 -4.87 41.17 -27.04
C ILE A 149 -6.01 40.15 -26.82
N ASP A 150 -7.13 40.27 -27.54
CA ASP A 150 -8.24 39.31 -27.50
C ASP A 150 -7.83 37.95 -28.09
N ALA A 151 -7.05 37.97 -29.18
CA ALA A 151 -6.44 36.77 -29.75
C ALA A 151 -5.34 36.17 -28.85
N GLU A 152 -4.72 36.94 -27.95
CA GLU A 152 -3.84 36.43 -26.89
C GLU A 152 -4.63 35.85 -25.72
N LEU A 153 -5.68 36.54 -25.26
CA LEU A 153 -6.54 36.11 -24.16
C LEU A 153 -7.19 34.75 -24.47
N THR A 154 -7.74 34.58 -25.68
CA THR A 154 -8.34 33.32 -26.14
C THR A 154 -7.32 32.19 -26.27
N ARG A 155 -6.08 32.48 -26.71
CA ARG A 155 -4.96 31.50 -26.68
C ARG A 155 -4.62 31.11 -25.25
N CYS A 156 -4.46 32.07 -24.34
CA CYS A 156 -4.15 31.84 -22.94
C CYS A 156 -5.24 30.99 -22.27
N GLN A 157 -6.52 31.33 -22.47
CA GLN A 157 -7.67 30.54 -21.99
C GLN A 157 -7.61 29.09 -22.48
N ALA A 158 -7.37 28.86 -23.78
CA ALA A 158 -7.23 27.51 -24.32
C ALA A 158 -6.04 26.74 -23.70
N THR A 159 -4.90 27.41 -23.46
CA THR A 159 -3.77 26.76 -22.77
C THR A 159 -4.07 26.47 -21.30
N CYS A 160 -4.82 27.33 -20.60
CA CYS A 160 -5.27 27.07 -19.24
C CYS A 160 -6.21 25.87 -19.18
N SER A 161 -7.22 25.78 -20.05
CA SER A 161 -8.13 24.63 -20.10
C SER A 161 -7.40 23.31 -20.36
N ARG A 162 -6.39 23.30 -21.23
CA ARG A 162 -5.52 22.12 -21.44
C ARG A 162 -4.73 21.76 -20.16
N LEU A 163 -4.11 22.75 -19.51
CA LEU A 163 -3.36 22.53 -18.27
C LEU A 163 -4.26 22.06 -17.11
N THR A 164 -5.51 22.52 -17.03
CA THR A 164 -6.50 22.00 -16.07
C THR A 164 -6.83 20.52 -16.34
N GLN A 165 -7.03 20.14 -17.60
CA GLN A 165 -7.27 18.73 -17.97
C GLN A 165 -6.06 17.83 -17.68
N GLU A 166 -4.83 18.32 -17.93
CA GLU A 166 -3.60 17.62 -17.60
C GLU A 166 -3.39 17.48 -16.08
N LYS A 167 -3.68 18.55 -15.30
CA LYS A 167 -3.70 18.51 -13.83
C LYS A 167 -4.70 17.47 -13.31
N GLU A 168 -5.94 17.52 -13.77
CA GLU A 168 -6.99 16.56 -13.37
C GLU A 168 -6.59 15.11 -13.67
N LEU A 169 -5.92 14.86 -14.81
CA LEU A 169 -5.48 13.53 -15.20
C LEU A 169 -4.32 13.02 -14.32
N LEU A 170 -3.39 13.91 -13.95
CA LEU A 170 -2.32 13.60 -13.00
C LEU A 170 -2.86 13.37 -11.57
N GLU A 171 -3.85 14.15 -11.12
CA GLU A 171 -4.53 13.95 -9.83
C GLU A 171 -5.22 12.58 -9.78
N LYS A 172 -5.94 12.20 -10.85
CA LYS A 172 -6.57 10.87 -10.98
C LYS A 172 -5.54 9.73 -11.02
N GLN A 173 -4.37 9.94 -11.63
CA GLN A 173 -3.27 8.97 -11.62
C GLN A 173 -2.63 8.81 -10.23
N ASN A 174 -2.42 9.91 -9.50
CA ASN A 174 -1.87 9.85 -8.14
C ASN A 174 -2.82 9.11 -7.19
N VAL A 175 -4.12 9.45 -7.20
CA VAL A 175 -5.13 8.75 -6.37
C VAL A 175 -5.16 7.26 -6.68
N TRP A 176 -5.11 6.87 -7.96
CA TRP A 176 -5.06 5.45 -8.34
C TRP A 176 -3.77 4.75 -7.88
N LEU A 177 -2.62 5.43 -7.91
CA LEU A 177 -1.37 4.89 -7.39
C LEU A 177 -1.40 4.72 -5.87
N ASP A 178 -2.03 5.64 -5.13
CA ASP A 178 -2.22 5.54 -3.69
C ASP A 178 -3.23 4.43 -3.32
N GLU A 179 -4.31 4.23 -4.10
CA GLU A 179 -5.21 3.08 -3.97
C GLU A 179 -4.49 1.73 -4.22
N GLU A 180 -3.68 1.65 -5.28
CA GLU A 180 -2.89 0.46 -5.61
C GLU A 180 -1.75 0.21 -4.58
N LEU A 181 -1.20 1.26 -3.97
CA LEU A 181 -0.20 1.15 -2.91
C LEU A 181 -0.85 0.72 -1.58
N THR A 182 -1.97 1.33 -1.19
CA THR A 182 -2.68 1.00 0.06
C THR A 182 -3.29 -0.41 0.02
N THR A 183 -3.81 -0.85 -1.12
CA THR A 183 -4.25 -2.25 -1.31
C THR A 183 -3.09 -3.24 -1.30
N LYS A 184 -1.92 -2.91 -1.86
CA LYS A 184 -0.71 -3.75 -1.69
C LYS A 184 -0.24 -3.79 -0.24
N ALA A 185 -0.27 -2.66 0.46
CA ALA A 185 0.12 -2.57 1.87
C ALA A 185 -0.82 -3.37 2.77
N SER A 186 -2.15 -3.32 2.55
CA SER A 186 -3.12 -4.11 3.30
C SER A 186 -2.97 -5.62 3.01
N ASN A 187 -2.83 -6.01 1.74
CA ASN A 187 -2.56 -7.40 1.36
C ASN A 187 -1.27 -7.96 2.02
N LEU A 188 -0.19 -7.17 2.07
CA LEU A 188 1.04 -7.54 2.78
C LEU A 188 0.86 -7.61 4.30
N PHE A 189 0.04 -6.72 4.89
CA PHE A 189 -0.29 -6.77 6.30
C PHE A 189 -1.10 -8.03 6.65
N GLU A 190 -2.10 -8.39 5.85
CA GLU A 190 -2.86 -9.61 6.05
C GLU A 190 -2.01 -10.87 5.85
N LEU A 191 -1.10 -10.88 4.87
CA LEU A 191 -0.18 -11.99 4.66
C LEU A 191 0.72 -12.20 5.90
N ARG A 192 1.28 -11.11 6.45
CA ARG A 192 2.05 -11.15 7.71
C ARG A 192 1.19 -11.60 8.89
N ARG A 193 -0.08 -11.19 8.97
CA ARG A 193 -1.02 -11.64 10.02
C ARG A 193 -1.24 -13.16 9.93
N ARG A 194 -1.56 -13.68 8.73
CA ARG A 194 -1.73 -15.12 8.47
C ARG A 194 -0.46 -15.92 8.75
N GLN A 195 0.72 -15.37 8.44
CA GLN A 195 2.01 -15.97 8.78
C GLN A 195 2.21 -16.05 10.30
N MET A 196 1.96 -14.96 11.03
CA MET A 196 2.06 -14.91 12.49
C MET A 196 1.05 -15.84 13.19
N GLU A 197 -0.17 -15.94 12.66
CA GLU A 197 -1.18 -16.91 13.10
C GLU A 197 -0.66 -18.35 12.97
N VAL A 198 -0.10 -18.73 11.81
CA VAL A 198 0.49 -20.06 11.57
C VAL A 198 1.76 -20.30 12.41
N GLU A 199 2.61 -19.30 12.61
CA GLU A 199 3.80 -19.38 13.46
C GLU A 199 3.43 -19.62 14.93
N ALA A 200 2.38 -18.95 15.43
CA ALA A 200 1.84 -19.19 16.77
C ALA A 200 1.25 -20.60 16.90
N ASP A 201 0.46 -21.03 15.92
CA ASP A 201 -0.15 -22.37 15.84
C ASP A 201 0.91 -23.48 15.84
N MET A 202 2.01 -23.29 15.11
CA MET A 202 3.13 -24.23 15.05
C MET A 202 3.97 -24.19 16.32
N SER A 203 4.17 -23.02 16.93
CA SER A 203 4.86 -22.88 18.23
C SER A 203 4.09 -23.56 19.36
N ALA A 204 2.75 -23.48 19.34
CA ALA A 204 1.89 -24.21 20.28
C ALA A 204 2.02 -25.73 20.09
N LYS A 205 1.96 -26.23 18.85
CA LYS A 205 2.15 -27.65 18.53
C LYS A 205 3.53 -28.16 18.96
N ILE A 206 4.60 -27.38 18.74
CA ILE A 206 5.95 -27.71 19.22
C ILE A 206 6.00 -27.78 20.74
N SER A 207 5.38 -26.82 21.45
CA SER A 207 5.31 -26.80 22.91
C SER A 207 4.57 -28.02 23.48
N ASP A 208 3.49 -28.47 22.82
CA ASP A 208 2.75 -29.67 23.20
C ASP A 208 3.52 -30.97 22.90
N PHE A 209 4.25 -31.05 21.78
CA PHE A 209 5.13 -32.19 21.51
C PHE A 209 6.31 -32.24 22.47
N GLU A 210 6.92 -31.10 22.82
CA GLU A 210 7.92 -31.03 23.88
C GLU A 210 7.38 -31.54 25.23
N ARG A 211 6.16 -31.16 25.59
CA ARG A 211 5.48 -31.63 26.80
C ARG A 211 5.27 -33.15 26.76
N GLN A 212 4.76 -33.69 25.66
CA GLN A 212 4.59 -35.15 25.47
C GLN A 212 5.93 -35.90 25.53
N VAL A 213 7.01 -35.36 24.94
CA VAL A 213 8.35 -35.95 25.04
C VAL A 213 8.89 -35.93 26.47
N LYS A 214 8.65 -34.86 27.24
CA LYS A 214 9.00 -34.78 28.66
C LYS A 214 8.20 -35.80 29.48
N GLU A 215 6.88 -35.92 29.26
CA GLU A 215 6.00 -36.92 29.89
C GLU A 215 6.43 -38.36 29.58
N HIS A 216 6.71 -38.68 28.31
CA HIS A 216 7.21 -40.00 27.91
C HIS A 216 8.60 -40.31 28.47
N SER A 217 9.49 -39.31 28.59
CA SER A 217 10.81 -39.47 29.22
C SER A 217 10.70 -39.80 30.72
N ILE A 218 9.79 -39.12 31.44
CA ILE A 218 9.49 -39.42 32.85
C ILE A 218 8.90 -40.83 32.99
N ALA A 219 7.91 -41.19 32.18
CA ALA A 219 7.30 -42.53 32.20
C ALA A 219 8.32 -43.64 31.86
N LEU A 220 9.21 -43.40 30.91
CA LEU A 220 10.31 -44.31 30.57
C LEU A 220 11.31 -44.46 31.73
N ASN A 221 11.63 -43.39 32.44
CA ASN A 221 12.52 -43.45 33.60
C ASN A 221 11.88 -44.19 34.78
N HIS A 222 10.60 -43.92 35.11
CA HIS A 222 9.85 -44.70 36.10
C HIS A 222 9.78 -46.19 35.71
N SER A 223 9.63 -46.51 34.42
CA SER A 223 9.65 -47.90 33.96
C SER A 223 11.05 -48.54 34.06
N LYS A 224 12.14 -47.79 33.82
CA LYS A 224 13.52 -48.27 34.04
C LYS A 224 13.80 -48.50 35.52
N GLU A 225 13.29 -47.64 36.40
CA GLU A 225 13.42 -47.80 37.86
C GLU A 225 12.65 -49.01 38.36
N ARG A 226 11.41 -49.21 37.90
CA ARG A 226 10.63 -50.43 38.17
C ARG A 226 11.29 -51.70 37.60
N VAL A 227 11.96 -51.62 36.45
CA VAL A 227 12.75 -52.74 35.90
C VAL A 227 13.95 -53.04 36.81
N LYS A 228 14.74 -52.03 37.22
CA LYS A 228 15.84 -52.22 38.19
C LYS A 228 15.35 -52.80 39.52
N GLU A 229 14.20 -52.36 40.01
CA GLU A 229 13.59 -52.90 41.24
C GLU A 229 13.23 -54.38 41.08
N VAL A 230 12.65 -54.77 39.94
CA VAL A 230 12.36 -56.17 39.62
C VAL A 230 13.66 -56.97 39.44
N GLU A 231 14.69 -56.42 38.79
CA GLU A 231 16.01 -57.07 38.67
C GLU A 231 16.66 -57.32 40.04
N ILE A 232 16.52 -56.39 40.99
CA ILE A 232 17.00 -56.57 42.37
C ILE A 232 16.21 -57.66 43.09
N ARG A 233 14.87 -57.67 42.96
CA ARG A 233 14.01 -58.72 43.54
C ARG A 233 14.24 -60.11 42.93
N VAL A 234 14.55 -60.17 41.63
CA VAL A 234 14.93 -61.42 40.96
C VAL A 234 16.26 -61.92 41.53
N LYS A 235 17.28 -61.06 41.65
CA LYS A 235 18.58 -61.44 42.24
C LYS A 235 18.45 -61.91 43.69
N SER A 236 17.66 -61.23 44.53
CA SER A 236 17.44 -61.71 45.90
C SER A 236 16.72 -63.06 45.92
N LEU A 237 15.77 -63.31 45.01
CA LEU A 237 15.13 -64.62 44.88
C LEU A 237 16.05 -65.70 44.29
N GLU A 238 17.02 -65.33 43.45
CA GLU A 238 18.08 -66.23 42.99
C GLU A 238 19.07 -66.56 44.11
N GLU A 239 19.39 -65.61 44.99
CA GLU A 239 20.21 -65.80 46.20
C GLU A 239 19.46 -66.63 47.27
N ASP A 240 18.17 -66.38 47.49
CA ASP A 240 17.28 -67.20 48.35
C ASP A 240 17.16 -68.63 47.80
N LEU A 241 17.03 -68.80 46.47
CA LEU A 241 16.95 -70.12 45.84
C LEU A 241 18.29 -70.86 45.90
N CYS A 242 19.42 -70.18 45.70
CA CYS A 242 20.74 -70.77 45.87
C CYS A 242 20.97 -71.21 47.32
N SER A 243 20.74 -70.34 48.30
CA SER A 243 20.90 -70.69 49.71
C SER A 243 19.92 -71.79 50.17
N SER A 244 18.67 -71.79 49.70
CA SER A 244 17.73 -72.90 49.93
C SER A 244 18.19 -74.21 49.27
N LYS A 245 18.87 -74.14 48.12
CA LYS A 245 19.44 -75.32 47.44
C LYS A 245 20.69 -75.82 48.17
N ASP A 246 21.54 -74.94 48.67
CA ASP A 246 22.73 -75.30 49.43
C ASP A 246 22.35 -75.91 50.79
N ILE A 247 21.28 -75.41 51.43
CA ILE A 247 20.67 -76.05 52.61
C ILE A 247 20.09 -77.43 52.25
N ALA A 248 19.43 -77.57 51.10
CA ALA A 248 18.94 -78.88 50.65
C ALA A 248 20.09 -79.87 50.37
N ALA A 249 21.17 -79.43 49.72
CA ALA A 249 22.37 -80.22 49.48
C ALA A 249 23.09 -80.62 50.77
N ALA A 250 23.23 -79.70 51.74
CA ALA A 250 23.79 -80.01 53.05
C ALA A 250 22.93 -81.02 53.85
N ASN A 251 21.59 -80.97 53.67
CA ASN A 251 20.70 -81.98 54.23
C ASN A 251 20.83 -83.33 53.49
N GLU A 252 21.01 -83.35 52.16
CA GLU A 252 21.32 -84.58 51.41
C GLU A 252 22.67 -85.18 51.81
N GLU A 253 23.69 -84.36 52.06
CA GLU A 253 24.98 -84.78 52.65
C GLU A 253 24.80 -85.34 54.07
N HIS A 254 23.93 -84.72 54.90
CA HIS A 254 23.59 -85.24 56.22
C HIS A 254 22.86 -86.59 56.14
N PHE A 255 21.83 -86.72 55.29
CA PHE A 255 21.08 -87.97 55.11
C PHE A 255 21.94 -89.08 54.50
N THR A 256 22.86 -88.76 53.58
CA THR A 256 23.81 -89.75 53.05
C THR A 256 24.87 -90.15 54.08
N ALA A 257 25.30 -89.24 54.96
CA ALA A 257 26.13 -89.57 56.11
C ALA A 257 25.39 -90.50 57.10
N GLU A 258 24.14 -90.16 57.47
CA GLU A 258 23.28 -91.02 58.30
C GLU A 258 23.10 -92.41 57.68
N LEU A 259 22.73 -92.49 56.40
CA LEU A 259 22.62 -93.75 55.65
C LEU A 259 23.93 -94.55 55.66
N SER A 260 25.09 -93.89 55.59
CA SER A 260 26.39 -94.58 55.70
C SER A 260 26.62 -95.16 57.09
N THR A 261 26.23 -94.47 58.17
CA THR A 261 26.33 -94.99 59.55
C THR A 261 25.35 -96.12 59.82
N VAL A 262 24.12 -96.02 59.29
CA VAL A 262 23.10 -97.09 59.35
C VAL A 262 23.55 -98.31 58.56
N ASN A 263 24.12 -98.13 57.36
CA ASN A 263 24.70 -99.23 56.60
C ASN A 263 25.88 -99.88 57.35
N LYS A 264 26.72 -99.10 58.04
CA LYS A 264 27.80 -99.63 58.90
C LYS A 264 27.27 -100.44 60.08
N LEU A 265 26.16 -100.01 60.69
CA LEU A 265 25.43 -100.79 61.69
C LEU A 265 24.88 -102.10 61.12
N VAL A 266 24.30 -102.07 59.91
CA VAL A 266 23.81 -103.28 59.21
C VAL A 266 24.95 -104.25 58.88
N GLU A 267 26.14 -103.77 58.51
CA GLU A 267 27.33 -104.61 58.33
C GLU A 267 27.76 -105.29 59.64
N LEU A 268 27.73 -104.57 60.77
CA LEU A 268 28.05 -105.14 62.09
C LEU A 268 26.99 -106.14 62.58
N TYR A 269 25.71 -105.89 62.31
CA TYR A 269 24.64 -106.85 62.59
C TYR A 269 24.75 -108.12 61.74
N LYS A 270 25.19 -108.01 60.47
CA LYS A 270 25.50 -109.20 59.64
C LYS A 270 26.67 -109.98 60.20
N ALA A 271 27.81 -109.32 60.48
CA ALA A 271 28.99 -109.99 61.00
C ALA A 271 28.71 -110.75 62.32
N SER A 272 27.99 -110.12 63.26
CA SER A 272 27.60 -110.78 64.51
C SER A 272 26.56 -111.89 64.31
N SER A 273 25.64 -111.76 63.35
CA SER A 273 24.72 -112.85 62.94
C SER A 273 25.47 -114.06 62.37
N ASP A 274 26.50 -113.83 61.56
CA ASP A 274 27.33 -114.90 60.99
C ASP A 274 28.16 -115.62 62.07
N GLU A 275 28.65 -114.90 63.08
CA GLU A 275 29.30 -115.50 64.26
C GLU A 275 28.35 -116.37 65.09
N TRP A 276 27.11 -115.92 65.30
CA TRP A 276 26.08 -116.73 65.99
C TRP A 276 25.65 -117.95 65.16
N SER A 277 25.52 -117.80 63.84
CA SER A 277 25.26 -118.93 62.91
C SER A 277 26.35 -119.99 63.00
N LYS A 278 27.62 -119.57 63.09
CA LYS A 278 28.77 -120.48 63.20
C LYS A 278 28.75 -121.28 64.52
N LYS A 279 28.49 -120.61 65.65
CA LYS A 279 28.31 -121.26 66.97
C LYS A 279 27.11 -122.23 66.99
N ALA A 280 26.01 -121.89 66.30
CA ALA A 280 24.87 -122.78 66.19
C ALA A 280 25.22 -124.09 65.46
N GLY A 281 25.96 -124.01 64.35
CA GLY A 281 26.42 -125.19 63.61
C GLY A 281 27.39 -126.08 64.41
N GLU A 282 28.25 -125.50 65.24
CA GLU A 282 29.13 -126.24 66.16
C GLU A 282 28.32 -127.02 67.21
N LEU A 283 27.29 -126.40 67.81
CA LEU A 283 26.39 -127.06 68.78
C LEU A 283 25.52 -128.15 68.13
N GLU A 284 25.03 -127.93 66.90
CA GLU A 284 24.23 -128.92 66.18
C GLU A 284 25.04 -130.18 65.83
N GLY A 285 26.36 -130.05 65.65
CA GLY A 285 27.28 -131.18 65.52
C GLY A 285 27.42 -132.01 66.80
N VAL A 286 27.42 -131.37 67.98
CA VAL A 286 27.47 -132.06 69.29
C VAL A 286 26.18 -132.84 69.54
N ILE A 287 25.02 -132.28 69.20
CA ILE A 287 23.71 -132.94 69.40
C ILE A 287 23.64 -134.26 68.61
N LYS A 288 24.04 -134.26 67.33
CA LYS A 288 24.01 -135.47 66.48
C LYS A 288 24.94 -136.60 66.96
N ALA A 289 26.02 -136.25 67.67
CA ALA A 289 26.89 -137.23 68.32
C ALA A 289 26.25 -137.87 69.57
N LEU A 290 25.36 -137.17 70.26
CA LEU A 290 24.63 -137.69 71.43
C LEU A 290 23.42 -138.54 70.99
N GLU A 291 22.69 -138.12 69.96
CA GLU A 291 21.52 -138.84 69.43
C GLU A 291 21.88 -140.24 68.91
N THR A 292 23.00 -140.35 68.18
CA THR A 292 23.50 -141.63 67.66
C THR A 292 23.91 -142.61 68.76
N HIS A 293 24.50 -142.13 69.85
CA HIS A 293 24.81 -142.95 71.02
C HIS A 293 23.55 -143.46 71.73
N LEU A 294 22.48 -142.65 71.82
CA LEU A 294 21.25 -143.03 72.51
C LEU A 294 20.52 -144.19 71.79
N ALA A 295 20.30 -144.06 70.48
CA ALA A 295 19.61 -145.08 69.69
C ALA A 295 20.30 -146.44 69.75
N GLN A 296 21.65 -146.44 69.73
CA GLN A 296 22.44 -147.68 69.80
C GLN A 296 22.42 -148.34 71.18
N VAL A 297 21.99 -147.64 72.24
CA VAL A 297 21.69 -148.24 73.55
C VAL A 297 20.28 -148.84 73.59
N GLU A 298 19.26 -148.18 73.02
CA GLU A 298 17.88 -148.66 73.06
C GLU A 298 17.68 -150.01 72.38
N ASP A 299 18.21 -150.20 71.17
CA ASP A 299 18.04 -151.45 70.43
C ASP A 299 18.78 -152.62 71.11
N ASN A 300 19.90 -152.34 71.77
CA ASN A 300 20.64 -153.27 72.62
C ASN A 300 19.86 -153.75 73.87
N TYR A 301 18.80 -153.03 74.27
CA TYR A 301 17.89 -153.46 75.33
C TYR A 301 16.66 -154.20 74.78
N LYS A 302 16.08 -153.75 73.65
CA LYS A 302 14.94 -154.44 72.99
C LYS A 302 15.31 -155.89 72.63
N GLU A 303 16.45 -156.08 71.97
CA GLU A 303 16.86 -157.40 71.45
C GLU A 303 17.11 -158.45 72.55
N LYS A 304 17.39 -158.01 73.79
CA LYS A 304 17.53 -158.89 74.96
C LYS A 304 16.17 -159.31 75.54
N LEU A 305 15.17 -158.43 75.48
CA LEU A 305 13.85 -158.66 76.06
C LEU A 305 13.03 -159.68 75.25
N GLU A 306 13.15 -159.64 73.92
CA GLU A 306 12.48 -160.59 73.01
C GLU A 306 13.06 -162.02 73.11
N LYS A 307 14.36 -162.14 73.43
CA LYS A 307 15.04 -163.43 73.63
C LYS A 307 14.69 -164.10 74.96
N GLU A 308 14.41 -163.35 76.04
CA GLU A 308 13.97 -163.96 77.30
C GLU A 308 12.47 -164.30 77.31
N THR A 309 11.63 -163.48 76.66
CA THR A 309 10.18 -163.69 76.61
C THR A 309 9.78 -164.88 75.75
N SER A 310 10.45 -165.12 74.61
CA SER A 310 10.24 -166.31 73.77
C SER A 310 10.49 -167.61 74.55
N LEU A 311 11.67 -167.76 75.18
CA LEU A 311 12.05 -168.94 75.97
C LEU A 311 11.07 -169.26 77.11
N ARG A 312 10.49 -168.24 77.77
CA ARG A 312 9.44 -168.44 78.79
C ARG A 312 8.17 -169.09 78.25
N THR A 313 7.76 -168.80 77.01
CA THR A 313 6.52 -169.32 76.43
C THR A 313 6.60 -170.77 75.96
N GLU A 314 7.81 -171.30 75.75
CA GLU A 314 8.04 -172.69 75.38
C GLU A 314 8.05 -173.58 76.63
N LEU A 315 8.87 -173.21 77.64
CA LEU A 315 8.92 -173.86 78.96
C LEU A 315 7.54 -174.00 79.62
N GLN A 316 6.67 -173.00 79.48
CA GLN A 316 5.34 -173.02 80.10
C GLN A 316 4.36 -174.01 79.45
N LYS A 317 4.61 -174.48 78.22
CA LYS A 317 3.82 -175.53 77.55
C LYS A 317 4.29 -176.94 77.94
N GLU A 318 5.60 -177.14 78.10
CA GLU A 318 6.14 -178.43 78.55
C GLU A 318 5.65 -178.79 79.96
N VAL A 319 5.49 -177.79 80.84
CA VAL A 319 4.93 -177.96 82.19
C VAL A 319 3.48 -178.48 82.16
N THR A 320 2.66 -178.11 81.17
CA THR A 320 1.30 -178.64 81.04
C THR A 320 1.26 -180.08 80.51
N ASP A 321 2.12 -180.42 79.54
CA ASP A 321 2.14 -181.78 78.96
C ASP A 321 2.76 -182.82 79.89
N LEU A 322 3.72 -182.42 80.74
CA LEU A 322 4.25 -183.29 81.81
C LEU A 322 3.21 -183.53 82.91
N LYS A 323 2.32 -182.56 83.17
CA LYS A 323 1.26 -182.72 84.19
C LYS A 323 0.22 -183.77 83.80
N ILE A 324 -0.08 -183.91 82.50
CA ILE A 324 -1.01 -184.94 81.97
C ILE A 324 -0.37 -186.34 81.95
N LYS A 325 0.97 -186.43 81.94
CA LYS A 325 1.70 -187.71 82.02
C LYS A 325 1.90 -188.22 83.44
N LEU A 326 1.85 -187.34 84.45
CA LEU A 326 2.04 -187.72 85.86
C LEU A 326 0.84 -188.52 86.40
N ASP A 327 -0.38 -188.12 86.07
CA ASP A 327 -1.63 -188.77 86.51
C ASP A 327 -1.90 -190.13 85.82
N LYS A 328 -0.96 -190.65 85.02
CA LYS A 328 -0.98 -191.97 84.34
C LYS A 328 0.24 -192.86 84.66
N CYS A 329 0.95 -192.54 85.74
CA CYS A 329 2.00 -193.37 86.35
C CYS A 329 1.80 -193.31 87.88
N GLU A 330 0.65 -193.67 88.44
CA GLU A 330 -0.03 -194.98 88.34
C GLU A 330 0.77 -196.13 89.02
N ALA A 331 0.34 -196.44 90.25
CA ALA A 331 0.28 -197.75 90.90
C ALA A 331 1.52 -198.63 91.18
N GLU A 332 2.70 -198.49 90.55
CA GLU A 332 3.75 -199.54 90.68
C GLU A 332 5.00 -199.25 91.54
N LEU A 333 5.37 -197.99 91.82
CA LEU A 333 6.67 -197.66 92.46
C LEU A 333 6.62 -197.23 93.94
N GLU A 334 5.91 -198.01 94.74
CA GLU A 334 6.02 -198.02 96.21
C GLU A 334 7.31 -198.72 96.70
N SER A 335 8.48 -198.42 96.10
CA SER A 335 9.76 -199.10 96.44
C SER A 335 11.07 -198.28 96.31
N THR A 336 11.25 -197.33 97.24
CA THR A 336 12.57 -196.89 97.80
C THR A 336 13.54 -196.00 96.97
N ARG A 337 14.29 -195.17 97.74
CA ARG A 337 15.77 -194.93 97.63
C ARG A 337 16.35 -193.67 96.95
N LYS A 338 16.51 -192.61 97.77
CA LYS A 338 17.68 -191.69 97.94
C LYS A 338 18.29 -190.88 96.76
N ALA A 339 18.58 -189.58 96.99
CA ALA A 339 19.94 -189.01 97.21
C ALA A 339 20.15 -187.52 96.74
N ASN A 340 20.70 -186.68 97.65
CA ASN A 340 21.76 -185.63 97.49
C ASN A 340 21.61 -184.49 96.41
N GLU A 341 21.55 -183.17 96.75
CA GLU A 341 22.64 -182.16 97.08
C GLU A 341 23.41 -181.58 95.84
N SER A 342 23.86 -180.30 95.71
CA SER A 342 23.62 -178.94 96.30
C SER A 342 24.35 -177.86 95.40
N SER A 343 24.44 -176.51 95.58
CA SER A 343 23.95 -175.52 96.58
C SER A 343 23.31 -174.23 95.94
N LEU A 344 23.78 -172.96 95.77
CA LEU A 344 24.99 -172.09 96.05
C LEU A 344 24.57 -170.56 96.08
N LEU A 345 25.51 -169.57 96.11
CA LEU A 345 25.31 -168.08 96.37
C LEU A 345 26.26 -167.18 95.49
N PRO A 346 26.55 -165.84 95.68
CA PRO A 346 26.04 -164.75 96.59
C PRO A 346 25.97 -163.22 96.12
N TRP A 347 25.16 -162.41 96.85
CA TRP A 347 25.32 -160.97 97.30
C TRP A 347 25.20 -159.70 96.36
N SER A 348 25.14 -158.48 96.97
CA SER A 348 24.79 -157.12 96.41
C SER A 348 25.11 -155.93 97.40
N MET A 349 24.80 -154.63 97.09
CA MET A 349 24.41 -153.45 97.99
C MET A 349 25.14 -152.02 97.85
N TRP A 350 24.42 -150.87 98.10
CA TRP A 350 24.78 -149.44 98.56
C TRP A 350 24.91 -148.10 97.68
N PRO A 351 24.82 -146.83 98.25
CA PRO A 351 24.68 -145.45 97.60
C PRO A 351 25.52 -144.20 98.16
N ILE A 352 25.31 -142.87 97.77
CA ILE A 352 25.53 -141.49 98.49
C ILE A 352 25.80 -140.12 97.64
N ASP A 353 25.81 -138.88 98.27
CA ASP A 353 25.62 -137.36 97.97
C ASP A 353 26.60 -136.32 97.21
N SER A 354 26.17 -135.01 96.97
CA SER A 354 26.80 -133.61 97.30
C SER A 354 27.07 -132.33 96.33
N HIS A 355 26.63 -131.05 96.71
CA HIS A 355 27.09 -129.55 96.76
C HIS A 355 27.72 -128.45 95.71
N GLU A 356 27.24 -127.13 95.73
CA GLU A 356 27.82 -125.64 95.73
C GLU A 356 28.30 -124.52 94.59
N LYS A 357 27.92 -123.15 94.72
CA LYS A 357 28.59 -121.70 94.50
C LYS A 357 28.53 -120.52 93.33
N ASP A 358 28.46 -119.17 93.71
CA ASP A 358 28.93 -117.69 93.35
C ASP A 358 29.01 -116.86 91.93
N LEU A 359 29.27 -115.50 91.61
CA LEU A 359 29.01 -113.99 92.02
C LEU A 359 29.63 -112.73 91.10
N MET A 360 29.21 -111.36 91.14
CA MET A 360 29.84 -109.95 90.72
C MET A 360 29.28 -108.95 89.53
N ILE A 361 29.54 -107.60 89.13
CA ILE A 361 30.00 -106.14 89.57
C ILE A 361 29.96 -104.90 88.44
N SER A 362 29.98 -103.49 88.65
CA SER A 362 29.96 -102.29 87.61
C SER A 362 30.11 -100.67 87.96
N GLU A 363 30.42 -99.63 87.05
CA GLU A 363 30.43 -98.04 87.18
C GLU A 363 30.49 -97.10 85.81
N SER A 364 30.63 -95.73 85.46
CA SER A 364 30.82 -94.22 85.93
C SER A 364 30.71 -92.98 84.83
N GLY A 365 30.88 -91.59 85.05
CA GLY A 365 30.93 -90.38 84.01
C GLY A 365 30.90 -88.74 84.31
N SER A 366 31.13 -87.72 83.36
CA SER A 366 31.07 -86.12 83.43
C SER A 366 30.82 -85.24 82.06
N ASP A 367 30.90 -83.87 81.68
CA ASP A 367 31.47 -82.44 82.04
C ASP A 367 30.95 -81.05 81.27
N PHE A 368 31.63 -79.81 81.22
CA PHE A 368 31.17 -78.35 80.77
C PHE A 368 32.18 -77.33 79.97
N SER A 369 32.19 -75.94 79.60
CA SER A 369 31.48 -74.54 79.47
C SER A 369 32.40 -73.38 78.72
N GLN A 370 32.32 -71.99 78.38
CA GLN A 370 31.50 -70.65 78.15
C GLN A 370 32.41 -69.43 77.49
N MET A 371 32.29 -68.05 77.13
CA MET A 371 31.46 -66.73 76.90
C MET A 371 32.30 -65.52 76.14
N LEU A 372 32.16 -64.13 75.83
CA LEU A 372 31.32 -62.80 75.86
C LEU A 372 31.87 -61.50 74.96
N VAL A 373 31.24 -60.23 74.75
CA VAL A 373 31.57 -59.06 73.73
C VAL A 373 31.16 -57.46 73.98
N PRO A 374 31.70 -56.30 73.33
CA PRO A 374 31.50 -54.76 73.58
C PRO A 374 31.15 -53.61 72.43
N ARG A 375 31.26 -52.20 72.62
CA ARG A 375 30.77 -50.91 71.79
C ARG A 375 31.47 -49.45 72.04
N ILE A 376 31.31 -48.13 71.55
CA ILE A 376 30.71 -47.14 70.45
C ILE A 376 31.07 -45.52 70.57
N ALA A 377 30.85 -44.49 69.62
CA ALA A 377 31.17 -42.94 69.67
C ALA A 377 30.53 -41.80 68.66
N ALA A 378 30.72 -40.40 68.72
CA ALA A 378 30.17 -39.21 67.83
C ALA A 378 30.71 -37.64 67.88
N GLY A 379 30.27 -36.57 67.06
CA GLY A 379 30.61 -35.03 67.10
C GLY A 379 30.03 -33.91 66.04
N VAL A 380 30.08 -32.51 66.21
CA VAL A 380 29.27 -31.40 65.45
C VAL A 380 29.84 -29.93 65.20
N SER A 381 29.38 -29.17 64.16
CA SER A 381 29.33 -27.65 63.97
C SER A 381 28.44 -27.20 62.74
N GLY A 382 27.97 -25.96 62.37
CA GLY A 382 27.84 -24.56 62.94
C GLY A 382 27.55 -23.38 61.91
N THR A 383 27.03 -22.19 62.35
CA THR A 383 26.98 -20.78 61.73
C THR A 383 25.84 -20.25 60.76
N ALA A 384 25.62 -18.89 60.65
CA ALA A 384 24.63 -18.13 59.77
C ALA A 384 24.82 -16.55 59.71
N LEU A 385 24.11 -15.75 58.83
CA LEU A 385 24.22 -14.23 58.74
C LEU A 385 23.07 -13.31 58.15
N ALA A 386 21.99 -13.76 57.48
CA ALA A 386 21.25 -12.92 56.48
C ALA A 386 19.88 -12.27 56.85
N ALA A 387 19.72 -11.60 58.01
CA ALA A 387 18.38 -11.20 58.53
C ALA A 387 18.16 -9.68 58.80
N SER A 388 17.94 -8.85 57.77
CA SER A 388 17.71 -7.39 57.95
C SER A 388 16.68 -6.70 57.03
N LEU A 389 16.12 -7.38 56.02
CA LEU A 389 15.20 -6.78 55.03
C LEU A 389 13.71 -7.17 55.17
N LEU A 390 13.27 -7.53 56.38
CA LEU A 390 11.89 -8.00 56.66
C LEU A 390 11.27 -7.25 57.86
N ARG A 391 11.21 -5.92 57.80
CA ARG A 391 10.67 -5.10 58.92
C ARG A 391 9.33 -4.39 58.68
N ASP A 392 8.80 -4.45 57.47
CA ASP A 392 7.37 -4.32 57.23
C ASP A 392 6.83 -5.68 56.75
N GLY A 393 5.83 -6.21 57.46
CA GLY A 393 5.29 -7.56 57.26
C GLY A 393 4.35 -7.67 56.07
N TRP A 394 4.78 -7.22 54.89
CA TRP A 394 4.00 -7.41 53.66
C TRP A 394 4.17 -8.86 53.20
N SER A 395 3.04 -9.57 53.06
CA SER A 395 3.05 -10.91 52.45
C SER A 395 3.55 -10.82 51.00
N LEU A 396 4.02 -11.94 50.45
CA LEU A 396 4.42 -11.99 49.05
C LEU A 396 3.29 -11.48 48.13
N THR A 397 2.04 -11.86 48.44
CA THR A 397 0.82 -11.32 47.80
C THR A 397 0.76 -9.80 47.86
N LYS A 398 0.94 -9.17 49.03
CA LYS A 398 0.91 -7.71 49.17
C LYS A 398 2.04 -7.00 48.44
N MET A 399 3.23 -7.61 48.34
CA MET A 399 4.31 -7.07 47.52
C MET A 399 3.97 -7.15 46.02
N TYR A 400 3.37 -8.24 45.55
CA TYR A 400 2.87 -8.34 44.17
C TYR A 400 1.70 -7.38 43.91
N GLU A 401 0.73 -7.25 44.82
CA GLU A 401 -0.37 -6.28 44.73
C GLU A 401 0.16 -4.85 44.62
N LYS A 402 1.10 -4.44 45.48
CA LYS A 402 1.67 -3.09 45.43
C LYS A 402 2.60 -2.85 44.23
N TYR A 403 3.29 -3.89 43.74
CA TYR A 403 4.01 -3.82 42.48
C TYR A 403 3.06 -3.67 41.28
N GLN A 404 1.95 -4.40 41.28
CA GLN A 404 0.92 -4.34 40.24
C GLN A 404 0.21 -2.98 40.25
N GLU A 405 -0.22 -2.48 41.42
CA GLU A 405 -0.78 -1.11 41.56
C GLU A 405 0.19 -0.04 41.02
N ALA A 406 1.49 -0.16 41.32
CA ALA A 406 2.50 0.79 40.82
C ALA A 406 2.72 0.68 39.30
N SER A 407 2.67 -0.55 38.75
CA SER A 407 2.72 -0.80 37.31
C SER A 407 1.50 -0.21 36.60
N ASP A 408 0.30 -0.45 37.14
CA ASP A 408 -0.97 -0.01 36.54
C ASP A 408 -1.13 1.51 36.65
N ALA A 409 -0.70 2.13 37.75
CA ALA A 409 -0.60 3.58 37.88
C ALA A 409 0.35 4.20 36.83
N LEU A 410 1.51 3.58 36.60
CA LEU A 410 2.48 4.02 35.58
C LEU A 410 1.95 3.82 34.14
N LEU A 411 1.14 2.79 33.90
CA LEU A 411 0.43 2.60 32.63
C LEU A 411 -0.67 3.65 32.43
N HIS A 412 -1.45 3.96 33.47
CA HIS A 412 -2.43 5.05 33.45
C HIS A 412 -1.78 6.42 33.22
N GLU A 413 -0.64 6.72 33.86
CA GLU A 413 0.10 7.97 33.65
C GLU A 413 0.63 8.09 32.20
N LYS A 414 1.10 6.98 31.61
CA LYS A 414 1.49 6.92 30.19
C LYS A 414 0.31 7.15 29.25
N TRP A 415 -0.86 6.58 29.54
CA TRP A 415 -2.08 6.82 28.76
C TRP A 415 -2.59 8.26 28.90
N GLY A 416 -2.56 8.82 30.11
CA GLY A 416 -2.91 10.23 30.37
C GLY A 416 -2.00 11.20 29.61
N ARG A 417 -0.69 10.95 29.58
CA ARG A 417 0.26 11.74 28.77
C ARG A 417 -0.08 11.66 27.27
N LYS A 418 -0.27 10.47 26.70
CA LYS A 418 -0.65 10.31 25.28
C LYS A 418 -1.98 10.98 24.93
N HIS A 419 -2.95 10.97 25.85
CA HIS A 419 -4.23 11.64 25.61
C HIS A 419 -4.09 13.17 25.63
N ALA A 420 -3.30 13.72 26.56
CA ALA A 420 -3.00 15.15 26.60
C ALA A 420 -2.19 15.62 25.37
N GLU A 421 -1.22 14.80 24.93
CA GLU A 421 -0.42 15.01 23.73
C GLU A 421 -1.31 15.13 22.47
N ALA A 422 -2.21 14.17 22.25
CA ALA A 422 -3.18 14.20 21.13
C ALA A 422 -4.27 15.31 21.24
N VAL A 423 -4.43 15.94 22.40
CA VAL A 423 -5.25 17.16 22.57
C VAL A 423 -4.44 18.41 22.22
N LEU A 424 -3.17 18.48 22.63
CA LEU A 424 -2.27 19.58 22.27
C LEU A 424 -1.98 19.62 20.77
N GLU A 425 -1.77 18.48 20.13
CA GLU A 425 -1.62 18.40 18.67
C GLU A 425 -2.83 19.00 17.94
N ARG A 426 -4.05 18.65 18.36
CA ARG A 426 -5.29 19.20 17.78
C ARG A 426 -5.39 20.70 17.96
N VAL A 427 -5.12 21.20 19.17
CA VAL A 427 -5.14 22.65 19.46
C VAL A 427 -4.08 23.39 18.64
N LEU A 428 -2.94 22.76 18.35
CA LEU A 428 -1.89 23.33 17.50
C LEU A 428 -2.35 23.44 16.05
N HIS A 429 -2.93 22.38 15.45
CA HIS A 429 -3.53 22.45 14.11
C HIS A 429 -4.63 23.52 14.05
N GLU A 430 -5.51 23.57 15.06
CA GLU A 430 -6.55 24.60 15.18
C GLU A 430 -6.00 26.04 15.33
N ILE A 431 -4.73 26.22 15.69
CA ILE A 431 -4.06 27.53 15.74
C ILE A 431 -3.38 27.82 14.39
N GLU A 432 -2.80 26.82 13.73
CA GLU A 432 -2.21 26.94 12.40
C GLU A 432 -3.27 27.30 11.35
N GLU A 433 -4.40 26.59 11.29
CA GLU A 433 -5.54 26.92 10.41
C GLU A 433 -6.02 28.37 10.62
N LYS A 434 -6.12 28.82 11.88
CA LYS A 434 -6.55 30.19 12.21
C LYS A 434 -5.47 31.24 11.90
N ALA A 435 -4.19 30.87 11.94
CA ALA A 435 -3.09 31.75 11.55
C ALA A 435 -3.04 31.93 10.03
N GLU A 436 -3.28 30.87 9.25
CA GLU A 436 -3.41 30.94 7.79
C GLU A 436 -4.60 31.83 7.38
N MET A 437 -5.79 31.62 7.97
CA MET A 437 -6.96 32.48 7.75
C MET A 437 -6.67 33.97 8.04
N ILE A 438 -5.94 34.29 9.12
CA ILE A 438 -5.58 35.67 9.48
C ILE A 438 -4.52 36.28 8.53
N LEU A 439 -3.73 35.45 7.83
CA LEU A 439 -2.82 35.89 6.78
C LEU A 439 -3.58 36.13 5.47
N GLU A 440 -4.55 35.28 5.12
CA GLU A 440 -5.42 35.48 3.96
C GLU A 440 -6.32 36.73 4.11
N GLU A 441 -6.88 37.00 5.30
CA GLU A 441 -7.65 38.23 5.60
C GLU A 441 -6.80 39.52 5.60
N ARG A 442 -5.48 39.43 5.37
CA ARG A 442 -4.54 40.57 5.35
C ARG A 442 -3.84 40.81 4.00
N GLY A 443 -4.15 40.02 2.97
CA GLY A 443 -3.63 40.16 1.60
C GLY A 443 -4.45 41.10 0.72
#